data_AF-A0A7S0AMY7-F1
#
_entry.id   AF-A0A7S0AMY7-F1
#
_cell.length_a   1.000
_cell.length_b   1.000
_cell.length_c   1.000
_cell.angle_alpha   90.00
_cell.angle_beta   90.00
_cell.angle_gamma   90.00
#
_symmetry.space_group_name_H-M   'P 1'
#
loop_
_entity.id
_entity.type
_entity.pdbx_description
1 polymer ?
#
loop_
_entity_poly.entity_id
_entity_poly.type
_entity_poly.pdbx_seq_one_letter_code
_entity_poly.pdbx_strand_id
1 'polypeptide(L)'
;LGTLVGLCGPLDCHVAAKLLRLMSSALELPPSDNSKEVGHAVACHLMAEWNATLCNTAILAARHPADEQETASRGRVLCTEIVRLAAVVCRTIPFCMCSEVKPVQMWFTELYFAEMMPISVIKAIIEMLLYDSQASQEEEKQPAEQGQNEIWELSRVVLSQLLDHCPKVKYAILEVFSATLVSSSMSLRPSFLSALLAQSQQGAEKTDLEVFLNSQDGPARQREGIERVLVSAKVQIVMGGGPLAVQNARHPEACFSFLVTNKGFYIVDITAPGYPEMPTIVQHWEFADLTRLVKGDASQLLYVGVVLDFRTHVSEQFVT
;
A
#
# COMPACT_ATOMS: atom_id res chain seq x y z
N LEU A 1 -23.07 -2.12 25.23
CA LEU A 1 -23.03 -3.57 24.91
C LEU A 1 -21.79 -4.14 25.54
N GLY A 2 -21.95 -4.94 26.61
CA GLY A 2 -20.86 -5.77 27.13
C GLY A 2 -20.52 -6.79 26.07
N THR A 3 -19.39 -6.57 25.39
CA THR A 3 -18.96 -7.36 24.24
C THR A 3 -18.71 -8.80 24.66
N LEU A 4 -19.17 -9.75 23.85
CA LEU A 4 -18.84 -11.19 23.91
C LEU A 4 -17.34 -11.45 24.16
N VAL A 5 -16.48 -10.49 23.79
CA VAL A 5 -15.03 -10.46 23.92
C VAL A 5 -14.54 -10.42 25.37
N GLY A 6 -15.26 -9.78 26.30
CA GLY A 6 -14.87 -9.74 27.72
C GLY A 6 -14.95 -11.11 28.42
N LEU A 7 -15.68 -12.06 27.83
CA LEU A 7 -15.81 -13.43 28.33
C LEU A 7 -14.77 -14.40 27.72
N CYS A 8 -14.01 -13.97 26.70
CA CYS A 8 -13.05 -14.84 26.02
C CYS A 8 -11.64 -14.84 26.64
N GLY A 9 -11.37 -14.04 27.68
CA GLY A 9 -10.01 -13.86 28.20
C GLY A 9 -9.02 -13.36 27.13
N PRO A 10 -7.71 -13.29 27.42
CA PRO A 10 -6.73 -13.16 26.34
C PRO A 10 -6.85 -14.42 25.48
N LEU A 11 -7.56 -14.30 24.35
CA LEU A 11 -7.57 -15.32 23.30
C LEU A 11 -6.12 -15.72 23.03
N ASP A 12 -5.83 -17.03 22.97
CA ASP A 12 -4.53 -17.54 22.53
C ASP A 12 -4.14 -16.76 21.27
N CYS A 13 -2.90 -16.26 21.22
CA CYS A 13 -2.41 -15.40 20.13
C CYS A 13 -2.73 -15.99 18.75
N HIS A 14 -2.74 -17.33 18.64
CA HIS A 14 -3.14 -18.03 17.41
C HIS A 14 -4.62 -17.92 17.06
N VAL A 15 -5.52 -17.91 18.04
CA VAL A 15 -6.97 -17.75 17.80
C VAL A 15 -7.25 -16.32 17.34
N ALA A 16 -6.68 -15.33 18.02
CA ALA A 16 -6.79 -13.93 17.61
C ALA A 16 -6.18 -13.72 16.21
N ALA A 17 -4.99 -14.27 15.95
CA ALA A 17 -4.33 -14.23 14.65
C ALA A 17 -5.19 -14.84 13.53
N LYS A 18 -5.81 -16.01 13.76
CA LYS A 18 -6.72 -16.64 12.78
C LYS A 18 -7.93 -15.77 12.47
N LEU A 19 -8.53 -15.16 13.48
CA LEU A 19 -9.66 -14.25 13.29
C LEU A 19 -9.24 -13.02 12.48
N LEU A 20 -8.13 -12.38 12.85
CA LEU A 20 -7.57 -11.23 12.11
C LEU A 20 -7.25 -11.59 10.66
N ARG A 21 -6.72 -12.79 10.40
CA ARG A 21 -6.45 -13.28 9.03
C ARG A 21 -7.74 -13.43 8.22
N LEU A 22 -8.75 -14.08 8.78
CA LEU A 22 -10.05 -14.27 8.13
C LEU A 22 -10.71 -12.91 7.84
N MET A 23 -10.67 -11.99 8.80
CA MET A 23 -11.23 -10.65 8.64
C MET A 23 -10.43 -9.81 7.65
N SER A 24 -9.11 -9.96 7.58
CA SER A 24 -8.28 -9.31 6.56
C SER A 24 -8.72 -9.74 5.17
N SER A 25 -8.92 -11.04 4.94
CA SER A 25 -9.42 -11.55 3.65
C SER A 25 -10.86 -11.15 3.35
N ALA A 26 -11.72 -11.04 4.36
CA ALA A 26 -13.12 -10.64 4.18
C ALA A 26 -13.29 -9.14 3.90
N LEU A 27 -12.41 -8.30 4.46
CA LEU A 27 -12.43 -6.85 4.30
C LEU A 27 -11.62 -6.37 3.11
N GLU A 28 -10.74 -7.21 2.57
CA GLU A 28 -9.93 -6.89 1.40
C GLU A 28 -10.80 -6.58 0.19
N LEU A 29 -10.46 -5.47 -0.48
CA LEU A 29 -11.12 -5.07 -1.71
C LEU A 29 -10.66 -5.98 -2.86
N PRO A 30 -11.59 -6.58 -3.61
CA PRO A 30 -11.26 -7.16 -4.89
C PRO A 30 -10.64 -6.08 -5.79
N PRO A 31 -9.59 -6.40 -6.56
CA PRO A 31 -8.94 -5.42 -7.45
C PRO A 31 -9.87 -4.91 -8.58
N SER A 32 -11.01 -5.55 -8.80
CA SER A 32 -12.05 -5.13 -9.74
C SER A 32 -13.06 -4.14 -9.15
N ASP A 33 -13.14 -4.02 -7.82
CA ASP A 33 -14.13 -3.19 -7.14
C ASP A 33 -13.58 -1.77 -6.92
N ASN A 34 -14.22 -0.78 -7.56
CA ASN A 34 -13.77 0.62 -7.52
C ASN A 34 -14.47 1.47 -6.45
N SER A 35 -15.45 0.90 -5.76
CA SER A 35 -16.18 1.55 -4.68
C SER A 35 -16.86 0.52 -3.79
N LYS A 36 -16.81 0.72 -2.48
CA LYS A 36 -17.65 0.00 -1.51
C LYS A 36 -18.69 0.92 -0.89
N GLU A 37 -19.79 0.32 -0.48
CA GLU A 37 -20.77 0.97 0.38
C GLU A 37 -20.14 1.39 1.70
N VAL A 38 -20.65 2.48 2.28
CA VAL A 38 -20.21 3.01 3.59
C VAL A 38 -20.32 1.96 4.70
N GLY A 39 -21.22 0.98 4.58
CA GLY A 39 -21.33 -0.14 5.51
C GLY A 39 -20.03 -0.96 5.66
N HIS A 40 -19.20 -1.02 4.61
CA HIS A 40 -17.89 -1.67 4.66
C HIS A 40 -16.91 -0.90 5.55
N ALA A 41 -16.98 0.43 5.55
CA ALA A 41 -16.18 1.28 6.44
C ALA A 41 -16.52 1.05 7.92
N VAL A 42 -17.79 0.77 8.23
CA VAL A 42 -18.22 0.43 9.60
C VAL A 42 -17.61 -0.90 10.05
N ALA A 43 -17.57 -1.90 9.17
CA ALA A 43 -16.92 -3.18 9.48
C ALA A 43 -15.41 -3.01 9.70
N CYS A 44 -14.74 -2.22 8.85
CA CYS A 44 -13.34 -1.85 9.05
C CYS A 44 -13.10 -1.13 10.38
N HIS A 45 -13.99 -0.21 10.76
CA HIS A 45 -13.90 0.53 12.01
C HIS A 45 -14.01 -0.38 13.24
N LEU A 46 -15.02 -1.25 13.28
CA LEU A 46 -15.19 -2.22 14.38
C LEU A 46 -13.97 -3.13 14.53
N MET A 47 -13.41 -3.57 13.39
CA MET A 47 -12.23 -4.41 13.38
C MET A 47 -10.97 -3.64 13.82
N ALA A 48 -10.82 -2.37 13.44
CA ALA A 48 -9.72 -1.53 13.88
C ALA A 48 -9.77 -1.24 15.38
N GLU A 49 -10.96 -0.97 15.94
CA GLU A 49 -11.15 -0.78 17.38
C GLU A 49 -10.74 -2.04 18.15
N TRP A 50 -11.19 -3.22 17.70
CA TRP A 50 -10.76 -4.48 18.30
C TRP A 50 -9.26 -4.71 18.16
N ASN A 51 -8.68 -4.44 16.98
CA ASN A 51 -7.25 -4.55 16.72
C ASN A 51 -6.41 -3.70 17.70
N ALA A 52 -6.86 -2.47 17.97
CA ALA A 52 -6.21 -1.56 18.91
C ALA A 52 -6.13 -2.13 20.34
N THR A 53 -7.13 -2.90 20.78
CA THR A 53 -7.12 -3.54 22.10
C THR A 53 -6.07 -4.66 22.22
N LEU A 54 -5.69 -5.28 21.10
CA LEU A 54 -4.75 -6.41 21.06
C LEU A 54 -3.28 -5.96 20.93
N CYS A 55 -3.03 -4.74 20.44
CA CYS A 55 -1.69 -4.21 20.17
C CYS A 55 -0.71 -4.40 21.33
N ASN A 56 -1.08 -3.97 22.54
CA ASN A 56 -0.21 -4.07 23.71
C ASN A 56 0.04 -5.52 24.12
N THR A 57 -0.99 -6.37 24.06
CA THR A 57 -0.87 -7.79 24.39
C THR A 57 0.07 -8.51 23.43
N ALA A 58 -0.02 -8.21 22.13
CA ALA A 58 0.84 -8.79 21.11
C ALA A 58 2.31 -8.38 21.28
N ILE A 59 2.55 -7.09 21.56
CA ILE A 59 3.89 -6.57 21.83
C ILE A 59 4.50 -7.21 23.08
N LEU A 60 3.74 -7.29 24.18
CA LEU A 60 4.20 -7.93 25.41
C LEU A 60 4.53 -9.41 25.17
N ALA A 61 3.65 -10.14 24.47
CA ALA A 61 3.88 -11.54 24.11
C ALA A 61 5.16 -11.72 23.24
N ALA A 62 5.40 -10.81 22.30
CA ALA A 62 6.57 -10.84 21.41
C ALA A 62 7.90 -10.48 22.13
N ARG A 63 7.84 -9.80 23.28
CA ARG A 63 8.99 -9.36 24.08
C ARG A 63 9.54 -10.42 25.05
N HIS A 64 8.88 -11.57 25.20
CA HIS A 64 9.29 -12.58 26.19
C HIS A 64 10.72 -13.11 25.93
N PRO A 65 11.53 -13.34 26.99
CA PRO A 65 12.92 -13.78 26.88
C PRO A 65 13.05 -15.20 26.29
N ALA A 66 14.25 -15.54 25.81
CA ALA A 66 14.59 -16.74 25.03
C ALA A 66 14.14 -18.10 25.63
N ASP A 67 13.91 -18.18 26.95
CA ASP A 67 13.41 -19.38 27.61
C ASP A 67 11.91 -19.67 27.30
N GLU A 68 11.16 -18.70 26.77
CA GLU A 68 9.76 -18.81 26.34
C GLU A 68 9.57 -18.57 24.83
N GLN A 69 10.45 -19.18 24.02
CA GLN A 69 10.47 -19.09 22.55
C GLN A 69 9.09 -19.34 21.90
N GLU A 70 8.27 -20.23 22.49
CA GLU A 70 6.94 -20.56 21.98
C GLU A 70 5.96 -19.38 22.15
N THR A 71 5.98 -18.69 23.29
CA THR A 71 5.15 -17.49 23.53
C THR A 71 5.60 -16.33 22.65
N ALA A 72 6.92 -16.14 22.49
CA ALA A 72 7.46 -15.11 21.62
C ALA A 72 7.07 -15.34 20.15
N SER A 73 7.15 -16.57 19.64
CA SER A 73 6.73 -16.89 18.27
C SER A 73 5.23 -16.66 18.06
N ARG A 74 4.39 -17.05 19.02
CA ARG A 74 2.95 -16.77 19.05
C ARG A 74 2.65 -15.27 19.01
N GLY A 75 3.37 -14.48 19.79
CA GLY A 75 3.28 -13.03 19.80
C GLY A 75 3.64 -12.41 18.43
N ARG A 76 4.73 -12.87 17.80
CA ARG A 76 5.14 -12.40 16.46
C ARG A 76 4.09 -12.70 15.38
N VAL A 77 3.47 -13.88 15.42
CA VAL A 77 2.37 -14.22 14.52
C VAL A 77 1.21 -13.25 14.71
N LEU A 78 0.82 -12.96 15.95
CA LEU A 78 -0.25 -12.01 16.24
C LEU A 78 0.11 -10.59 15.77
N CYS A 79 1.33 -10.11 16.02
CA CYS A 79 1.81 -8.81 15.51
C CYS A 79 1.68 -8.72 13.99
N THR A 80 2.05 -9.76 13.26
CA THR A 80 1.94 -9.81 11.79
C THR A 80 0.49 -9.64 11.34
N GLU A 81 -0.45 -10.35 11.96
CA GLU A 81 -1.87 -10.24 11.61
C GLU A 81 -2.49 -8.90 11.99
N ILE A 82 -2.07 -8.30 13.11
CA ILE A 82 -2.50 -6.96 13.53
C ILE A 82 -2.11 -5.93 12.46
N VAL A 83 -0.85 -5.96 12.01
CA VAL A 83 -0.35 -5.05 10.98
C VAL A 83 -0.99 -5.37 9.62
N ARG A 84 -1.25 -6.64 9.30
CA ARG A 84 -1.94 -7.03 8.06
C ARG A 84 -3.36 -6.47 8.00
N LEU A 85 -4.13 -6.62 9.07
CA LEU A 85 -5.48 -6.05 9.14
C LEU A 85 -5.41 -4.52 9.02
N ALA A 86 -4.48 -3.87 9.71
CA ALA A 86 -4.28 -2.43 9.60
C ALA A 86 -3.97 -2.00 8.16
N ALA A 87 -3.14 -2.77 7.43
CA ALA A 87 -2.82 -2.51 6.04
C ALA A 87 -4.05 -2.65 5.13
N VAL A 88 -4.88 -3.68 5.36
CA VAL A 88 -6.15 -3.86 4.62
C VAL A 88 -7.10 -2.69 4.89
N VAL A 89 -7.27 -2.27 6.15
CA VAL A 89 -8.13 -1.13 6.51
C VAL A 89 -7.62 0.15 5.85
N CYS A 90 -6.33 0.46 5.97
CA CYS A 90 -5.73 1.64 5.33
C CYS A 90 -5.87 1.63 3.81
N ARG A 91 -5.75 0.47 3.16
CA ARG A 91 -6.00 0.36 1.71
C ARG A 91 -7.46 0.51 1.36
N THR A 92 -8.37 0.05 2.21
CA THR A 92 -9.79 -0.11 1.85
C THR A 92 -10.62 1.15 2.02
N ILE A 93 -10.36 1.90 3.09
CA ILE A 93 -11.15 3.08 3.47
C ILE A 93 -11.20 4.16 2.40
N PRO A 94 -10.11 4.49 1.67
CA PRO A 94 -10.18 5.46 0.57
C PRO A 94 -11.20 5.10 -0.53
N PHE A 95 -11.57 3.82 -0.66
CA PHE A 95 -12.56 3.32 -1.62
C PHE A 95 -13.98 3.20 -1.06
N CYS A 96 -14.18 3.47 0.24
CA CYS A 96 -15.51 3.52 0.83
C CYS A 96 -16.13 4.89 0.50
N MET A 97 -16.94 4.93 -0.56
CA MET A 97 -17.48 6.19 -1.09
C MET A 97 -18.62 6.70 -0.22
N CYS A 98 -18.41 7.85 0.45
CA CYS A 98 -19.44 8.56 1.20
C CYS A 98 -20.02 9.75 0.41
N SER A 99 -19.24 10.31 -0.51
CA SER A 99 -19.62 11.46 -1.34
C SER A 99 -18.82 11.48 -2.64
N GLU A 100 -19.44 11.93 -3.73
CA GLU A 100 -18.76 12.19 -5.00
C GLU A 100 -17.91 13.48 -4.97
N VAL A 101 -18.14 14.33 -3.97
CA VAL A 101 -17.42 15.60 -3.79
C VAL A 101 -16.05 15.30 -3.18
N LYS A 102 -14.97 15.41 -3.97
CA LYS A 102 -13.60 15.07 -3.56
C LYS A 102 -13.18 15.66 -2.20
N PRO A 103 -13.38 16.96 -1.90
CA PRO A 103 -13.07 17.51 -0.57
C PRO A 103 -13.79 16.82 0.59
N VAL A 104 -15.05 16.41 0.39
CA VAL A 104 -15.85 15.72 1.41
C VAL A 104 -15.33 14.30 1.61
N GLN A 105 -15.03 13.59 0.51
CA GLN A 105 -14.45 12.25 0.57
C GLN A 105 -13.06 12.26 1.24
N MET A 106 -12.22 13.26 0.94
CA MET A 106 -10.91 13.42 1.59
C MET A 106 -11.05 13.66 3.10
N TRP A 107 -11.98 14.52 3.50
CA TRP A 107 -12.26 14.78 4.91
C TRP A 107 -12.79 13.54 5.64
N PHE A 108 -13.67 12.76 5.00
CA PHE A 108 -14.15 11.49 5.52
C PHE A 108 -13.00 10.49 5.73
N THR A 109 -12.14 10.30 4.72
CA THR A 109 -10.98 9.40 4.81
C THR A 109 -10.04 9.83 5.93
N GLU A 110 -9.74 11.14 6.05
CA GLU A 110 -8.87 11.67 7.10
C GLU A 110 -9.44 11.40 8.50
N LEU A 111 -10.75 11.65 8.70
CA LEU A 111 -11.42 11.47 9.98
C LEU A 111 -11.43 10.01 10.41
N TYR A 112 -11.77 9.10 9.49
CA TYR A 112 -11.76 7.66 9.73
C TYR A 112 -10.34 7.16 10.05
N PHE A 113 -9.31 7.62 9.32
CA PHE A 113 -7.93 7.26 9.63
C PHE A 113 -7.48 7.73 11.01
N ALA A 114 -7.81 8.97 11.40
CA ALA A 114 -7.46 9.47 12.72
C ALA A 114 -8.12 8.68 13.86
N GLU A 115 -9.33 8.17 13.63
CA GLU A 115 -10.10 7.42 14.62
C GLU A 115 -9.67 5.93 14.70
N MET A 116 -9.45 5.28 13.55
CA MET A 116 -9.03 3.87 13.49
C MET A 116 -7.55 3.67 13.79
N MET A 117 -6.71 4.68 13.54
CA MET A 117 -5.26 4.64 13.77
C MET A 117 -4.84 5.75 14.74
N PRO A 118 -5.28 5.70 16.01
CA PRO A 118 -4.83 6.65 17.00
C PRO A 118 -3.33 6.48 17.26
N ILE A 119 -2.71 7.50 17.85
CA ILE A 119 -1.25 7.53 18.12
C ILE A 119 -0.77 6.29 18.90
N SER A 120 -1.59 5.73 19.79
CA SER A 120 -1.29 4.49 20.51
C SER A 120 -1.09 3.30 19.58
N VAL A 121 -1.93 3.14 18.56
CA VAL A 121 -1.82 2.07 17.55
C VAL A 121 -0.61 2.31 16.65
N ILE A 122 -0.37 3.56 16.24
CA ILE A 122 0.81 3.92 15.44
C ILE A 122 2.10 3.57 16.19
N LYS A 123 2.19 3.94 17.48
CA LYS A 123 3.32 3.58 18.35
C LYS A 123 3.48 2.06 18.42
N ALA A 124 2.38 1.34 18.63
CA ALA A 124 2.41 -0.11 18.68
C ALA A 124 2.94 -0.74 17.37
N ILE A 125 2.50 -0.27 16.20
CA ILE A 125 2.98 -0.77 14.90
C ILE A 125 4.49 -0.52 14.74
N ILE A 126 4.97 0.66 15.14
CA ILE A 126 6.41 0.99 15.08
C ILE A 126 7.22 0.12 16.06
N GLU A 127 6.69 -0.14 17.26
CA GLU A 127 7.32 -1.07 18.20
C GLU A 127 7.37 -2.50 17.65
N MET A 128 6.28 -2.99 17.04
CA MET A 128 6.23 -4.32 16.41
C MET A 128 7.31 -4.46 15.31
N LEU A 129 7.48 -3.43 14.48
CA LEU A 129 8.53 -3.37 13.45
C LEU A 129 9.95 -3.46 14.03
N LEU A 130 10.17 -2.80 15.17
CA LEU A 130 11.46 -2.80 15.84
C LEU A 130 11.80 -4.14 16.48
N TYR A 131 10.82 -4.83 17.06
CA TYR A 131 11.01 -6.18 17.60
C TYR A 131 11.34 -7.21 16.51
N ASP A 132 10.67 -7.11 15.35
CA ASP A 132 10.96 -7.99 14.20
C ASP A 132 12.39 -7.80 13.66
N SER A 133 12.85 -6.54 13.64
CA SER A 133 14.22 -6.20 13.22
C SER A 133 15.30 -6.76 14.14
N GLN A 134 15.03 -6.95 15.44
CA GLN A 134 15.97 -7.52 16.40
C GLN A 134 16.01 -9.04 16.41
N ALA A 135 14.86 -9.70 16.32
CA ALA A 135 14.81 -11.16 16.16
C ALA A 135 15.63 -11.61 14.93
N SER A 136 15.60 -10.81 13.86
CA SER A 136 16.38 -11.02 12.65
C SER A 136 17.90 -10.89 12.82
N GLN A 137 18.38 -10.12 13.80
CA GLN A 137 19.82 -9.97 14.08
C GLN A 137 20.35 -11.09 14.99
N GLU A 138 19.49 -11.67 15.83
CA GLU A 138 19.86 -12.78 16.72
C GLU A 138 19.79 -14.16 16.00
N GLU A 139 18.93 -14.29 14.98
CA GLU A 139 18.71 -15.53 14.22
C GLU A 139 19.61 -15.70 12.97
N GLU A 140 20.67 -14.90 12.81
CA GLU A 140 21.58 -14.82 11.63
C GLU A 140 22.32 -16.13 11.24
N LYS A 141 21.97 -17.28 11.83
CA LYS A 141 22.50 -18.61 11.49
C LYS A 141 21.55 -19.50 10.68
N GLN A 142 20.34 -19.06 10.33
CA GLN A 142 19.42 -19.83 9.48
C GLN A 142 18.90 -19.00 8.29
N PRO A 143 18.65 -19.63 7.12
CA PRO A 143 18.19 -18.92 5.94
C PRO A 143 16.83 -18.27 6.24
N ALA A 144 16.75 -16.96 6.03
CA ALA A 144 15.58 -16.12 6.28
C ALA A 144 14.28 -16.82 5.81
N GLU A 145 13.45 -17.21 6.76
CA GLU A 145 12.12 -17.74 6.47
C GLU A 145 11.25 -16.61 5.90
N GLN A 146 10.41 -16.96 4.91
CA GLN A 146 9.56 -16.06 4.11
C GLN A 146 8.62 -15.12 4.89
N GLY A 147 8.54 -15.21 6.23
CA GLY A 147 7.73 -14.32 7.09
C GLY A 147 8.47 -13.10 7.67
N GLN A 148 9.81 -13.11 7.74
CA GLN A 148 10.61 -12.09 8.45
C GLN A 148 10.65 -10.71 7.75
N ASN A 149 10.11 -10.60 6.53
CA ASN A 149 10.01 -9.32 5.82
C ASN A 149 8.57 -8.80 5.74
N GLU A 150 7.61 -9.55 6.30
CA GLU A 150 6.20 -9.25 6.10
C GLU A 150 5.72 -8.09 6.98
N ILE A 151 6.10 -8.06 8.27
CA ILE A 151 5.78 -6.93 9.16
C ILE A 151 6.39 -5.65 8.61
N TRP A 152 7.61 -5.71 8.07
CA TRP A 152 8.30 -4.59 7.42
C TRP A 152 7.48 -4.03 6.26
N GLU A 153 7.08 -4.87 5.32
CA GLU A 153 6.31 -4.46 4.14
C GLU A 153 4.92 -3.93 4.51
N LEU A 154 4.21 -4.63 5.40
CA LEU A 154 2.86 -4.25 5.83
C LEU A 154 2.88 -2.94 6.63
N SER A 155 3.86 -2.76 7.52
CA SER A 155 4.01 -1.51 8.30
C SER A 155 4.29 -0.34 7.38
N ARG A 156 5.13 -0.54 6.36
CA ARG A 156 5.43 0.49 5.35
C ARG A 156 4.18 0.92 4.58
N VAL A 157 3.32 -0.04 4.23
CA VAL A 157 2.03 0.23 3.61
C VAL A 157 1.11 1.04 4.53
N VAL A 158 0.96 0.64 5.80
CA VAL A 158 0.11 1.37 6.75
C VAL A 158 0.61 2.81 6.93
N LEU A 159 1.90 2.96 7.22
CA LEU A 159 2.48 4.27 7.52
C LEU A 159 2.48 5.19 6.30
N SER A 160 2.74 4.69 5.09
CA SER A 160 2.65 5.52 3.87
C SER A 160 1.22 6.03 3.64
N GLN A 161 0.21 5.16 3.75
CA GLN A 161 -1.19 5.56 3.62
C GLN A 161 -1.60 6.62 4.65
N LEU A 162 -1.11 6.52 5.89
CA LEU A 162 -1.35 7.52 6.93
C LEU A 162 -0.63 8.84 6.64
N LEU A 163 0.61 8.80 6.13
CA LEU A 163 1.36 10.00 5.72
C LEU A 163 0.70 10.73 4.55
N ASP A 164 0.08 10.00 3.63
CA ASP A 164 -0.54 10.52 2.42
C ASP A 164 -1.94 11.09 2.69
N HIS A 165 -2.77 10.39 3.46
CA HIS A 165 -4.19 10.73 3.63
C HIS A 165 -4.54 11.34 4.99
N CYS A 166 -3.62 11.37 5.97
CA CYS A 166 -3.91 11.90 7.30
C CYS A 166 -2.82 12.88 7.79
N PRO A 167 -2.91 14.17 7.39
CA PRO A 167 -1.93 15.19 7.80
C PRO A 167 -1.80 15.34 9.33
N LYS A 168 -2.88 15.08 10.08
CA LYS A 168 -2.91 15.18 11.55
C LYS A 168 -1.94 14.22 12.24
N VAL A 169 -1.77 13.01 11.70
CA VAL A 169 -0.89 11.99 12.30
C VAL A 169 0.52 12.02 11.72
N LYS A 170 0.75 12.75 10.62
CA LYS A 170 2.06 12.85 9.94
C LYS A 170 3.19 13.24 10.89
N TYR A 171 3.00 14.30 11.68
CA TYR A 171 4.00 14.73 12.66
C TYR A 171 4.18 13.73 13.78
N ALA A 172 3.08 13.12 14.27
CA ALA A 172 3.15 12.11 15.31
C ALA A 172 3.93 10.87 14.85
N ILE A 173 3.76 10.42 13.60
CA ILE A 173 4.54 9.32 13.02
C ILE A 173 6.03 9.67 13.05
N LEU A 174 6.40 10.84 12.50
CA LEU A 174 7.80 11.27 12.45
C LEU A 174 8.41 11.48 13.84
N GLU A 175 7.63 12.01 14.79
CA GLU A 175 8.04 12.20 16.17
C GLU A 175 8.28 10.85 16.86
N VAL A 176 7.38 9.87 16.68
CA VAL A 176 7.56 8.53 17.24
C VAL A 176 8.80 7.85 16.64
N PHE A 177 9.01 7.94 15.32
CA PHE A 177 10.25 7.43 14.71
C PHE A 177 11.49 8.10 15.31
N SER A 178 11.48 9.43 15.45
CA SER A 178 12.61 10.20 15.96
C SER A 178 12.88 9.88 17.43
N ALA A 179 11.83 9.84 18.26
CA ALA A 179 11.92 9.53 19.68
C ALA A 179 12.44 8.11 19.88
N THR A 180 11.98 7.14 19.11
CA THR A 180 12.41 5.75 19.25
C THR A 180 13.84 5.55 18.72
N LEU A 181 14.25 6.20 17.63
CA LEU A 181 15.63 6.17 17.16
C LEU A 181 16.63 6.78 18.16
N VAL A 182 16.21 7.81 18.91
CA VAL A 182 17.05 8.50 19.89
C VAL A 182 17.04 7.81 21.26
N SER A 183 15.88 7.26 21.66
CA SER A 183 15.67 6.74 23.02
C SER A 183 15.93 5.24 23.15
N SER A 184 15.85 4.48 22.05
CA SER A 184 16.01 3.04 22.09
C SER A 184 17.41 2.63 21.61
N SER A 185 18.00 1.62 22.25
CA SER A 185 19.15 0.86 21.72
C SER A 185 18.79 0.04 20.47
N MET A 186 17.59 0.21 19.91
CA MET A 186 17.07 -0.52 18.77
C MET A 186 17.36 0.28 17.49
N SER A 187 18.23 -0.23 16.64
CA SER A 187 18.55 0.43 15.37
C SER A 187 17.50 0.07 14.31
N LEU A 188 16.68 1.04 13.93
CA LEU A 188 15.84 0.92 12.75
C LEU A 188 16.73 1.05 11.51
N ARG A 189 16.65 0.10 10.56
CA ARG A 189 17.48 0.15 9.36
C ARG A 189 17.19 1.46 8.60
N PRO A 190 18.21 2.29 8.28
CA PRO A 190 18.02 3.54 7.52
C PRO A 190 17.28 3.35 6.19
N SER A 191 17.39 2.15 5.61
CA SER A 191 16.66 1.74 4.39
C SER A 191 15.15 1.69 4.54
N PHE A 192 14.59 1.51 5.74
CA PHE A 192 13.14 1.52 5.95
C PHE A 192 12.58 2.94 5.79
N LEU A 193 13.20 3.93 6.45
CA LEU A 193 12.70 5.31 6.39
C LEU A 193 12.81 5.87 4.97
N SER A 194 13.90 5.58 4.26
CA SER A 194 14.02 5.98 2.85
C SER A 194 12.97 5.30 1.97
N ALA A 195 12.71 4.00 2.16
CA ALA A 195 11.68 3.28 1.43
C ALA A 195 10.26 3.77 1.76
N LEU A 196 9.99 4.14 3.02
CA LEU A 196 8.71 4.70 3.45
C LEU A 196 8.46 6.07 2.80
N LEU A 197 9.46 6.96 2.83
CA LEU A 197 9.36 8.28 2.22
C LEU A 197 9.21 8.19 0.70
N ALA A 198 9.96 7.29 0.05
CA ALA A 198 9.82 7.04 -1.39
C ALA A 198 8.42 6.53 -1.74
N GLN A 199 7.85 5.64 -0.92
CA GLN A 199 6.49 5.13 -1.13
C GLN A 199 5.41 6.20 -0.92
N SER A 200 5.57 7.07 0.08
CA SER A 200 4.66 8.21 0.30
C SER A 200 4.74 9.21 -0.87
N GLN A 201 5.95 9.49 -1.38
CA GLN A 201 6.11 10.32 -2.57
C GLN A 201 5.39 9.72 -3.79
N GLN A 202 5.53 8.41 -4.02
CA GLN A 202 4.80 7.71 -5.09
C GLN A 202 3.27 7.78 -4.89
N GLY A 203 2.79 7.73 -3.65
CA GLY A 203 1.36 7.89 -3.32
C GLY A 203 0.81 9.29 -3.65
N ALA A 204 1.60 10.33 -3.39
CA ALA A 204 1.27 11.70 -3.79
C ALA A 204 1.21 11.84 -5.31
N GLU A 205 2.26 11.39 -6.02
CA GLU A 205 2.31 11.42 -7.49
C GLU A 205 1.12 10.66 -8.11
N LYS A 206 0.80 9.48 -7.57
CA LYS A 206 -0.38 8.69 -7.96
C LYS A 206 -1.67 9.48 -7.83
N THR A 207 -1.83 10.22 -6.73
CA THR A 207 -3.04 11.00 -6.47
C THR A 207 -3.20 12.14 -7.48
N ASP A 208 -2.11 12.82 -7.83
CA ASP A 208 -2.13 13.90 -8.84
C ASP A 208 -2.46 13.36 -10.24
N LEU A 209 -1.90 12.20 -10.59
CA LEU A 209 -2.21 11.50 -11.83
C LEU A 209 -3.68 11.07 -11.91
N GLU A 210 -4.26 10.56 -10.81
CA GLU A 210 -5.69 10.25 -10.75
C GLU A 210 -6.55 11.52 -10.96
N VAL A 211 -6.16 12.66 -10.37
CA VAL A 211 -6.88 13.92 -10.60
C VAL A 211 -6.85 14.31 -12.06
N PHE A 212 -5.69 14.23 -12.69
CA PHE A 212 -5.53 14.55 -14.10
C PHE A 212 -6.40 13.65 -14.98
N LEU A 213 -6.33 12.33 -14.78
CA LEU A 213 -7.12 11.36 -15.56
C LEU A 213 -8.62 11.63 -15.46
N ASN A 214 -9.12 11.90 -14.26
CA ASN A 214 -10.54 12.21 -14.05
C ASN A 214 -10.95 13.63 -14.48
N SER A 215 -10.00 14.56 -14.66
CA SER A 215 -10.27 15.92 -15.15
C SER A 215 -10.47 15.99 -16.67
N GLN A 216 -9.97 15.00 -17.40
CA GLN A 216 -10.02 14.91 -18.85
C GLN A 216 -11.36 14.34 -19.38
N ASP A 217 -12.22 13.82 -18.50
CA ASP A 217 -13.40 13.08 -18.89
C ASP A 217 -14.57 13.97 -19.35
N GLY A 218 -14.92 13.84 -20.63
CA GLY A 218 -16.18 14.34 -21.18
C GLY A 218 -17.41 13.55 -20.68
N PRO A 219 -18.65 14.01 -20.94
CA PRO A 219 -19.88 13.45 -20.35
C PRO A 219 -20.15 11.98 -20.70
N ALA A 220 -19.48 11.40 -21.70
CA ALA A 220 -19.60 9.99 -22.06
C ALA A 220 -18.84 9.04 -21.10
N ARG A 221 -17.66 9.46 -20.59
CA ARG A 221 -16.81 8.65 -19.71
C ARG A 221 -17.21 8.68 -18.23
N GLN A 222 -18.01 9.67 -17.83
CA GLN A 222 -18.60 9.74 -16.48
C GLN A 222 -19.51 8.55 -16.15
N ARG A 223 -20.04 7.84 -17.16
CA ARG A 223 -20.90 6.65 -16.96
C ARG A 223 -20.13 5.41 -16.52
N GLU A 224 -18.82 5.37 -16.75
CA GLU A 224 -17.95 4.22 -16.45
C GLU A 224 -17.26 4.32 -15.08
N GLY A 225 -17.58 5.37 -14.32
CA GLY A 225 -17.04 5.60 -12.98
C GLY A 225 -15.66 6.28 -12.98
N ILE A 226 -15.15 6.52 -11.78
CA ILE A 226 -13.88 7.22 -11.53
C ILE A 226 -12.71 6.34 -11.94
N GLU A 227 -11.75 6.91 -12.66
CA GLU A 227 -10.49 6.26 -12.97
C GLU A 227 -9.54 6.29 -11.78
N ARG A 228 -9.02 5.13 -11.40
CA ARG A 228 -8.16 4.92 -10.23
C ARG A 228 -6.91 4.21 -10.65
N VAL A 229 -5.76 4.69 -10.19
CA VAL A 229 -4.48 4.03 -10.41
C VAL A 229 -4.41 2.85 -9.44
N LEU A 230 -4.08 1.66 -9.93
CA LEU A 230 -3.88 0.45 -9.14
C LEU A 230 -2.39 0.28 -8.85
N VAL A 231 -1.55 0.43 -9.89
CA VAL A 231 -0.10 0.25 -9.83
C VAL A 231 0.57 1.38 -10.61
N SER A 232 1.71 1.86 -10.09
CA SER A 232 2.59 2.80 -10.76
C SER A 232 4.04 2.31 -10.63
N ALA A 233 4.77 2.31 -11.72
CA ALA A 233 6.18 1.92 -11.73
C ALA A 233 6.97 2.80 -12.71
N LYS A 234 8.19 3.20 -12.30
CA LYS A 234 9.13 3.86 -13.21
C LYS A 234 9.78 2.82 -14.09
N VAL A 235 9.73 3.01 -15.41
CA VAL A 235 10.13 2.03 -16.42
C VAL A 235 10.88 2.67 -17.58
N GLN A 236 11.68 1.86 -18.26
CA GLN A 236 12.14 2.11 -19.61
C GLN A 236 11.25 1.34 -20.59
N ILE A 237 10.97 1.94 -21.73
CA ILE A 237 10.00 1.39 -22.68
C ILE A 237 10.71 1.20 -24.00
N VAL A 238 10.56 0.01 -24.58
CA VAL A 238 11.04 -0.33 -25.91
C VAL A 238 9.82 -0.65 -26.77
N MET A 239 9.59 0.15 -27.81
CA MET A 239 8.46 -0.01 -28.75
C MET A 239 8.97 -0.01 -30.18
N GLY A 240 8.40 -0.87 -31.03
CA GLY A 240 8.76 -0.91 -32.46
C GLY A 240 10.21 -1.31 -32.73
N GLY A 241 10.84 -2.07 -31.81
CA GLY A 241 12.23 -2.52 -31.94
C GLY A 241 13.30 -1.54 -31.44
N GLY A 242 12.93 -0.43 -30.80
CA GLY A 242 13.88 0.52 -30.22
C GLY A 242 13.38 1.16 -28.91
N PRO A 243 14.30 1.69 -28.07
CA PRO A 243 13.92 2.41 -26.87
C PRO A 243 13.15 3.68 -27.22
N LEU A 244 12.07 3.92 -26.51
CA LEU A 244 11.30 5.14 -26.59
C LEU A 244 12.13 6.28 -25.96
N ALA A 245 12.26 7.39 -26.67
CA ALA A 245 12.99 8.55 -26.18
C ALA A 245 12.10 9.42 -25.28
N VAL A 246 12.59 9.72 -24.07
CA VAL A 246 11.99 10.72 -23.17
C VAL A 246 12.19 12.14 -23.71
N GLN A 247 11.29 13.06 -23.38
CA GLN A 247 11.37 14.45 -23.83
C GLN A 247 12.65 15.16 -23.35
N ASN A 248 13.06 14.94 -22.10
CA ASN A 248 14.26 15.55 -21.53
C ASN A 248 15.22 14.50 -20.99
N ALA A 249 16.16 14.06 -21.84
CA ALA A 249 17.19 13.09 -21.50
C ALA A 249 18.20 13.58 -20.43
N ARG A 250 18.22 14.87 -20.09
CA ARG A 250 19.07 15.42 -19.02
C ARG A 250 18.38 15.44 -17.66
N HIS A 251 17.11 15.02 -17.60
CA HIS A 251 16.39 14.90 -16.34
C HIS A 251 17.08 13.85 -15.45
N PRO A 252 17.22 14.10 -14.13
CA PRO A 252 17.83 13.14 -13.21
C PRO A 252 17.12 11.78 -13.21
N GLU A 253 15.83 11.77 -13.54
CA GLU A 253 15.02 10.58 -13.73
C GLU A 253 14.54 10.47 -15.18
N ALA A 254 15.46 10.21 -16.11
CA ALA A 254 15.16 10.07 -17.53
C ALA A 254 14.45 8.74 -17.85
N CYS A 255 13.20 8.59 -17.41
CA CYS A 255 12.38 7.38 -17.57
C CYS A 255 10.88 7.71 -17.73
N PHE A 256 10.08 6.68 -17.99
CA PHE A 256 8.62 6.77 -18.06
C PHE A 256 7.98 6.26 -16.78
N SER A 257 6.73 6.65 -16.53
CA SER A 257 5.86 6.04 -15.52
C SER A 257 4.85 5.15 -16.24
N PHE A 258 4.85 3.86 -15.92
CA PHE A 258 3.84 2.91 -16.35
C PHE A 258 2.75 2.82 -15.28
N LEU A 259 1.55 3.23 -15.65
CA LEU A 259 0.39 3.25 -14.77
C LEU A 259 -0.58 2.17 -15.20
N VAL A 260 -1.00 1.36 -14.24
CA VAL A 260 -2.13 0.46 -14.38
C VAL A 260 -3.30 1.08 -13.66
N THR A 261 -4.41 1.31 -14.35
CA THR A 261 -5.66 1.78 -13.74
C THR A 261 -6.71 0.68 -13.75
N ASN A 262 -7.86 0.96 -13.15
CA ASN A 262 -9.06 0.13 -13.30
C ASN A 262 -9.66 0.15 -14.71
N LYS A 263 -9.21 1.03 -15.62
CA LYS A 263 -9.71 1.15 -17.00
C LYS A 263 -8.68 0.72 -18.07
N GLY A 264 -7.39 0.83 -17.80
CA GLY A 264 -6.36 0.42 -18.75
C GLY A 264 -4.93 0.71 -18.31
N PHE A 265 -4.05 0.81 -19.29
CA PHE A 265 -2.64 1.14 -19.11
C PHE A 265 -2.31 2.52 -19.68
N TYR A 266 -1.43 3.24 -18.99
CA TYR A 266 -0.91 4.52 -19.44
C TYR A 266 0.60 4.55 -19.32
N ILE A 267 1.22 5.17 -20.32
CA ILE A 267 2.63 5.52 -20.32
C ILE A 267 2.72 7.03 -20.21
N VAL A 268 3.30 7.50 -19.13
CA VAL A 268 3.50 8.93 -18.85
C VAL A 268 4.99 9.26 -18.93
N ASP A 269 5.34 10.34 -19.62
CA ASP A 269 6.70 10.86 -19.61
C ASP A 269 6.94 11.70 -18.36
N ILE A 270 7.80 11.22 -17.45
CA ILE A 270 8.16 11.89 -16.19
C ILE A 270 9.01 13.13 -16.47
N THR A 271 9.72 13.16 -17.59
CA THR A 271 10.65 14.23 -17.94
C THR A 271 9.96 15.43 -18.60
N ALA A 272 8.69 15.27 -18.95
CA ALA A 272 7.88 16.31 -19.57
C ALA A 272 7.55 17.44 -18.58
N PRO A 273 7.52 18.71 -19.03
CA PRO A 273 7.14 19.82 -18.17
C PRO A 273 5.69 19.66 -17.69
N GLY A 274 5.46 19.82 -16.39
CA GLY A 274 4.14 19.72 -15.78
C GLY A 274 3.86 18.41 -15.04
N TYR A 275 4.71 17.39 -15.15
CA TYR A 275 4.58 16.18 -14.32
C TYR A 275 4.76 16.51 -12.81
N PRO A 276 3.94 15.96 -11.89
CA PRO A 276 2.83 15.02 -12.10
C PRO A 276 1.44 15.67 -12.28
N GLU A 277 1.30 16.99 -12.16
CA GLU A 277 0.00 17.70 -12.18
C GLU A 277 -0.66 17.76 -13.57
N MET A 278 0.15 17.97 -14.61
CA MET A 278 -0.24 17.96 -16.02
C MET A 278 0.70 17.04 -16.80
N PRO A 279 0.60 15.71 -16.59
CA PRO A 279 1.46 14.73 -17.23
C PRO A 279 1.25 14.70 -18.74
N THR A 280 2.32 14.42 -19.47
CA THR A 280 2.20 14.07 -20.89
C THR A 280 2.02 12.55 -21.03
N ILE A 281 0.81 12.13 -21.40
CA ILE A 281 0.54 10.73 -21.76
C ILE A 281 1.12 10.48 -23.15
N VAL A 282 2.11 9.59 -23.24
CA VAL A 282 2.71 9.18 -24.51
C VAL A 282 1.87 8.13 -25.21
N GLN A 283 1.29 7.23 -24.42
CA GLN A 283 0.55 6.08 -24.94
C GLN A 283 -0.50 5.62 -23.93
N HIS A 284 -1.64 5.16 -24.45
CA HIS A 284 -2.75 4.62 -23.67
C HIS A 284 -3.29 3.36 -24.36
N TRP A 285 -3.63 2.35 -23.56
CA TRP A 285 -4.25 1.11 -24.04
C TRP A 285 -5.39 0.71 -23.10
N GLU A 286 -6.55 0.41 -23.68
CA GLU A 286 -7.65 -0.17 -22.92
C GLU A 286 -7.39 -1.66 -22.69
N PHE A 287 -7.99 -2.25 -21.64
CA PHE A 287 -7.84 -3.68 -21.39
C PHE A 287 -8.33 -4.56 -22.54
N ALA A 288 -9.30 -4.08 -23.33
CA ALA A 288 -9.81 -4.78 -24.51
C ALA A 288 -8.77 -4.93 -25.63
N ASP A 289 -7.77 -4.05 -25.69
CA ASP A 289 -6.73 -4.07 -26.72
C ASP A 289 -5.57 -4.99 -26.35
N LEU A 290 -5.54 -5.50 -25.11
CA LEU A 290 -4.47 -6.37 -24.63
C LEU A 290 -4.65 -7.80 -25.09
N THR A 291 -3.63 -8.34 -25.73
CA THR A 291 -3.59 -9.74 -26.16
C THR A 291 -2.88 -10.64 -25.14
N ARG A 292 -1.85 -10.13 -24.47
CA ARG A 292 -1.04 -10.91 -23.52
C ARG A 292 -0.19 -10.02 -22.62
N LEU A 293 0.04 -10.52 -21.42
CA LEU A 293 1.03 -10.02 -20.47
C LEU A 293 1.97 -11.18 -20.14
N VAL A 294 3.26 -11.02 -20.43
CA VAL A 294 4.25 -12.09 -20.21
C VAL A 294 5.35 -11.54 -19.32
N LYS A 295 5.60 -12.21 -18.19
CA LYS A 295 6.77 -11.94 -17.36
C LYS A 295 8.01 -12.39 -18.13
N GLY A 296 8.98 -11.49 -18.25
CA GLY A 296 10.23 -11.82 -18.92
C GLY A 296 11.11 -12.76 -18.10
N ASP A 297 12.09 -13.33 -18.80
CA ASP A 297 13.08 -14.27 -18.22
C ASP A 297 13.99 -13.54 -17.21
N ALA A 298 14.20 -12.24 -17.41
CA ALA A 298 14.80 -11.35 -16.42
C ALA A 298 13.76 -10.90 -15.37
N SER A 299 14.18 -10.77 -14.11
CA SER A 299 13.32 -10.42 -12.97
C SER A 299 12.66 -9.03 -13.03
N GLN A 300 13.03 -8.19 -14.00
CA GLN A 300 12.59 -6.80 -14.16
C GLN A 300 12.13 -6.51 -15.59
N LEU A 301 11.43 -7.46 -16.22
CA LEU A 301 10.96 -7.27 -17.59
C LEU A 301 9.53 -7.76 -17.73
N LEU A 302 8.68 -6.93 -18.33
CA LEU A 302 7.27 -7.20 -18.62
C LEU A 302 7.01 -6.97 -20.11
N TYR A 303 6.53 -8.00 -20.78
CA TYR A 303 6.06 -7.89 -22.16
C TYR A 303 4.56 -7.62 -22.18
N VAL A 304 4.16 -6.58 -22.90
CA VAL A 304 2.76 -6.21 -23.11
C VAL A 304 2.48 -6.35 -24.61
N GLY A 305 1.61 -7.29 -24.98
CA GLY A 305 1.17 -7.45 -26.36
C GLY A 305 -0.15 -6.73 -26.58
N VAL A 306 -0.20 -5.80 -27.53
CA VAL A 306 -1.39 -4.97 -27.79
C VAL A 306 -1.82 -5.09 -29.25
N VAL A 307 -3.14 -5.09 -29.50
CA VAL A 307 -3.73 -4.95 -30.84
C VAL A 307 -3.78 -3.47 -31.19
N LEU A 308 -3.02 -3.04 -32.19
CA LEU A 308 -3.03 -1.64 -32.64
C LEU A 308 -4.01 -1.39 -33.80
N ASP A 309 -4.49 -2.42 -34.49
CA ASP A 309 -5.54 -2.29 -35.51
C ASP A 309 -6.12 -3.67 -35.92
N PHE A 310 -7.45 -3.77 -36.08
CA PHE A 310 -8.15 -5.01 -36.49
C PHE A 310 -7.82 -5.47 -37.92
N ARG A 311 -7.00 -4.73 -38.66
CA ARG A 311 -6.71 -5.01 -40.07
C ARG A 311 -5.29 -5.46 -40.40
N THR A 312 -4.22 -5.24 -39.61
CA THR A 312 -2.91 -5.75 -40.09
C THR A 312 -1.73 -5.92 -39.12
N HIS A 313 -1.67 -5.43 -37.88
CA HIS A 313 -0.42 -5.59 -37.10
C HIS A 313 -0.63 -5.83 -35.60
N VAL A 314 -0.14 -6.99 -35.13
CA VAL A 314 0.18 -7.23 -33.72
C VAL A 314 1.57 -6.64 -33.48
N SER A 315 1.67 -5.62 -32.64
CA SER A 315 2.97 -5.09 -32.20
C SER A 315 3.27 -5.62 -30.80
N GLU A 316 4.45 -6.20 -30.64
CA GLU A 316 4.96 -6.57 -29.32
C GLU A 316 5.69 -5.38 -28.72
N GLN A 317 5.30 -5.00 -27.50
CA GLN A 317 5.90 -3.87 -26.79
C GLN A 317 6.55 -4.37 -25.50
N PHE A 318 7.67 -3.74 -25.20
CA PHE A 318 8.58 -4.16 -24.15
C PHE A 318 8.57 -3.07 -23.08
N VAL A 319 8.29 -3.47 -21.84
CA VAL A 319 8.39 -2.61 -20.66
C VAL A 319 9.44 -3.23 -19.74
N THR A 320 10.55 -2.54 -19.55
CA THR A 320 11.65 -2.91 -18.64
C THR A 320 11.62 -2.02 -17.42
#